data_AF-A0A2U3KN76-F1
#
_entry.id   AF-A0A2U3KN76-F1
#
_cell.length_a   1.000
_cell.length_b   1.000
_cell.length_c   1.000
_cell.angle_alpha   90.00
_cell.angle_beta   90.00
_cell.angle_gamma   90.00
#
_symmetry.space_group_name_H-M   'P 1'
#
loop_
_entity.id
_entity.type
_entity.pdbx_description
1 polymer ?
#
loop_
_entity_poly.entity_id
_entity_poly.type
_entity_poly.pdbx_seq_one_letter_code
_entity_poly.pdbx_strand_id
1 'polypeptide(L)'
;MSTSAVTTSASTNLQQLPHHKVKVKKSGQRACNEKNDKGKFCGGHLKRWFYMKDVVERECGDIEKAWGPNAEVYRCENCKTLYLPTPGETKVNVAGQGQISVFGLTLPPKEK
;
A
#
# COMPACT_ATOMS: atom_id res chain seq x y z
N MET A 1 -20.75 5.21 -30.55
CA MET A 1 -19.37 4.94 -31.01
C MET A 1 -18.42 5.62 -30.03
N SER A 2 -17.59 4.80 -29.37
CA SER A 2 -16.24 5.10 -28.84
C SER A 2 -16.13 6.19 -27.76
N THR A 3 -16.15 5.83 -26.47
CA THR A 3 -14.96 5.52 -25.63
C THR A 3 -13.76 6.43 -25.88
N SER A 4 -13.45 7.29 -24.91
CA SER A 4 -12.08 7.79 -24.72
C SER A 4 -11.67 7.51 -23.29
N ALA A 5 -10.79 6.51 -23.16
CA ALA A 5 -10.14 6.11 -21.92
C ALA A 5 -9.08 7.15 -21.56
N VAL A 6 -9.24 7.78 -20.40
CA VAL A 6 -8.20 8.62 -19.80
C VAL A 6 -7.28 7.70 -19.00
N THR A 7 -6.21 7.26 -19.64
CA THR A 7 -5.08 6.58 -18.98
C THR A 7 -4.19 7.65 -18.35
N THR A 8 -4.48 8.04 -17.11
CA THR A 8 -3.57 8.87 -16.32
C THR A 8 -2.50 7.99 -15.70
N SER A 9 -1.37 7.87 -16.41
CA SER A 9 -0.14 7.24 -15.93
C SER A 9 0.52 8.12 -14.87
N ALA A 10 0.02 8.08 -13.64
CA ALA A 10 0.65 8.75 -12.50
C ALA A 10 1.98 8.06 -12.18
N SER A 11 3.06 8.62 -12.73
CA SER A 11 4.45 8.25 -12.43
C SER A 11 4.84 8.93 -11.12
N THR A 12 4.44 8.35 -9.99
CA THR A 12 5.01 8.71 -8.70
C THR A 12 6.48 8.33 -8.74
N ASN A 13 7.35 9.30 -8.46
CA ASN A 13 8.79 9.16 -8.41
C ASN A 13 9.15 8.06 -7.40
N LEU A 14 9.37 6.84 -7.90
CA LEU A 14 9.81 5.70 -7.08
C LEU A 14 11.30 5.86 -6.83
N GLN A 15 11.64 6.78 -5.92
CA GLN A 15 12.97 6.83 -5.37
C GLN A 15 13.16 5.52 -4.60
N GLN A 16 13.97 4.63 -5.17
CA GLN A 16 14.45 3.47 -4.46
C GLN A 16 15.29 3.99 -3.29
N LEU A 17 14.86 3.69 -2.06
CA LEU A 17 15.61 4.12 -0.88
C LEU A 17 16.86 3.25 -0.72
N PRO A 18 17.96 3.79 -0.20
CA PRO A 18 19.23 3.08 -0.12
C PRO A 18 19.16 1.81 0.73
N HIS A 19 18.35 1.81 1.81
CA HIS A 19 18.23 0.68 2.74
C HIS A 19 16.96 -0.16 2.53
N HIS A 20 16.04 0.25 1.65
CA HIS A 20 14.75 -0.42 1.51
C HIS A 20 14.39 -0.65 0.05
N LYS A 21 13.94 -1.89 -0.24
CA LYS A 21 13.35 -2.19 -1.54
C LYS A 21 11.92 -1.68 -1.59
N VAL A 22 11.65 -0.79 -2.54
CA VAL A 22 10.33 -0.17 -2.73
C VAL A 22 9.71 -0.61 -4.04
N LYS A 23 8.42 -0.91 -4.00
CA LYS A 23 7.60 -1.18 -5.19
C LYS A 23 6.26 -0.47 -5.09
N VAL A 24 5.62 -0.26 -6.23
CA VAL A 24 4.19 0.11 -6.25
C VAL A 24 3.39 -1.17 -6.19
N LYS A 25 2.40 -1.16 -5.31
CA LYS A 25 1.43 -2.23 -5.20
C LYS A 25 0.60 -2.32 -6.49
N LYS A 26 0.25 -3.53 -6.95
CA LYS A 26 -0.77 -3.68 -8.00
C LYS A 26 -2.16 -3.49 -7.41
N SER A 27 -3.12 -3.06 -8.22
CA SER A 27 -4.53 -2.96 -7.80
C SER A 27 -5.01 -4.27 -7.18
N GLY A 28 -5.62 -4.20 -5.99
CA GLY A 28 -6.10 -5.36 -5.24
C GLY A 28 -5.03 -6.30 -4.66
N GLN A 29 -3.74 -6.02 -4.79
CA GLN A 29 -2.67 -6.92 -4.32
C GLN A 29 -2.61 -7.00 -2.78
N ARG A 30 -2.98 -8.14 -2.21
CA ARG A 30 -2.91 -8.38 -0.75
C ARG A 30 -1.67 -9.15 -0.30
N ALA A 31 -1.02 -9.84 -1.24
CA ALA A 31 0.15 -10.68 -0.99
C ALA A 31 1.39 -10.17 -1.73
N CYS A 32 2.55 -10.43 -1.15
CA CYS A 32 3.83 -10.01 -1.69
C CYS A 32 4.17 -10.80 -2.96
N ASN A 33 4.45 -10.07 -4.02
CA ASN A 33 4.83 -10.61 -5.33
C ASN A 33 6.34 -10.62 -5.55
N GLU A 34 7.14 -10.43 -4.50
CA GLU A 34 8.59 -10.49 -4.60
C GLU A 34 9.01 -11.92 -4.92
N LYS A 35 9.83 -12.10 -5.96
CA LYS A 35 10.41 -13.39 -6.31
C LYS A 35 11.69 -13.58 -5.51
N ASN A 36 11.87 -14.76 -4.94
CA ASN A 36 13.15 -15.17 -4.36
C ASN A 36 14.10 -15.72 -5.44
N ASP A 37 15.35 -16.03 -5.07
CA ASP A 37 16.37 -16.56 -6.00
C ASP A 37 15.96 -17.89 -6.64
N LYS A 38 15.01 -18.60 -6.02
CA LYS A 38 14.40 -19.84 -6.53
C LYS A 38 13.21 -19.60 -7.46
N GLY A 39 12.92 -18.34 -7.83
CA GLY A 39 11.83 -17.94 -8.71
C GLY A 39 10.42 -18.06 -8.12
N LYS A 40 10.27 -18.42 -6.85
CA LYS A 40 8.99 -18.52 -6.14
C LYS A 40 8.56 -17.17 -5.58
N PHE A 41 7.26 -16.91 -5.57
CA PHE A 41 6.70 -15.72 -4.94
C PHE A 41 6.78 -15.81 -3.41
N CYS A 42 7.10 -14.70 -2.75
CA CYS A 42 7.18 -14.61 -1.31
C CYS A 42 5.83 -14.93 -0.65
N GLY A 43 4.72 -14.46 -1.21
CA GLY A 43 3.37 -14.76 -0.71
C GLY A 43 3.03 -14.17 0.66
N GLY A 44 3.92 -13.39 1.28
CA GLY A 44 3.68 -12.79 2.59
C GLY A 44 2.57 -11.74 2.56
N HIS A 45 1.86 -11.58 3.69
CA HIS A 45 0.78 -10.62 3.82
C HIS A 45 1.30 -9.17 3.79
N LEU A 46 0.67 -8.29 3.00
CA LEU A 46 0.96 -6.85 3.01
C LEU A 46 0.17 -6.17 4.11
N LYS A 47 0.84 -5.85 5.22
CA LYS A 47 0.25 -5.09 6.32
C LYS A 47 0.55 -3.61 6.15
N ARG A 48 -0.44 -2.74 6.42
CA ARG A 48 -0.20 -1.30 6.56
C ARG A 48 0.77 -1.07 7.71
N TRP A 49 1.84 -0.32 7.45
CA TRP A 49 2.94 -0.17 8.36
C TRP A 49 3.20 1.30 8.66
N PHE A 50 3.37 1.60 9.95
CA PHE A 50 3.62 2.94 10.47
C PHE A 50 5.09 3.01 10.90
N TYR A 51 5.96 3.35 9.97
CA TYR A 51 7.42 3.37 10.18
C TYR A 51 7.84 4.35 11.28
N MET A 52 7.08 5.43 11.52
CA MET A 52 7.27 6.35 12.66
C MET A 52 7.16 5.70 14.04
N LYS A 53 6.47 4.55 14.14
CA LYS A 53 6.35 3.78 15.39
C LYS A 53 7.47 2.74 15.56
N ASP A 54 8.22 2.47 14.50
CA ASP A 54 9.31 1.51 14.51
C ASP A 54 10.62 2.24 14.83
N VAL A 55 11.29 1.85 15.91
CA VAL A 55 12.46 2.57 16.45
C VAL A 55 13.62 2.55 15.44
N VAL A 56 13.84 1.41 14.81
CA VAL A 56 14.95 1.20 13.84
C VAL A 56 14.77 2.08 12.60
N GLU A 57 13.53 2.29 12.18
CA GLU A 57 13.20 3.00 10.94
C GLU A 57 13.10 4.50 11.16
N ARG A 58 12.72 4.90 12.37
CA ARG A 58 12.84 6.28 12.82
C ARG A 58 14.30 6.74 12.86
N GLU A 59 15.23 5.86 13.25
CA GLU A 59 16.67 6.13 13.20
C GLU A 59 17.21 6.19 11.76
N CYS A 60 16.72 5.31 10.88
CA CYS A 60 17.06 5.32 9.45
C CYS A 60 16.61 6.64 8.77
N GLY A 61 15.38 7.09 9.02
CA GLY A 61 14.86 8.39 8.56
C GLY A 61 14.66 8.52 7.04
N ASP A 62 15.08 7.53 6.25
CA ASP A 62 15.00 7.50 4.79
C ASP A 62 13.54 7.65 4.31
N ILE A 63 12.63 6.88 4.92
CA ILE A 63 11.20 6.85 4.56
C ILE A 63 10.53 8.19 4.88
N GLU A 64 10.91 8.82 6.00
CA GLU A 64 10.37 10.12 6.40
C GLU A 64 10.77 11.22 5.41
N LYS A 65 12.03 11.24 4.99
CA LYS A 65 12.54 12.21 4.01
C LYS A 65 11.90 12.04 2.64
N ALA A 66 11.61 10.81 2.23
CA ALA A 66 11.06 10.52 0.91
C ALA A 66 9.55 10.82 0.81
N TRP A 67 8.75 10.44 1.82
CA TRP A 67 7.29 10.47 1.70
C TRP A 67 6.56 11.24 2.82
N GLY A 68 7.26 11.62 3.88
CA GLY A 68 6.71 12.38 5.01
C GLY A 68 5.93 11.53 6.02
N PRO A 69 5.81 11.97 7.29
CA PRO A 69 5.48 11.17 8.47
C PRO A 69 4.15 10.41 8.44
N ASN A 70 3.21 10.85 7.61
CA ASN A 70 1.86 10.29 7.51
C ASN A 70 1.64 9.46 6.23
N ALA A 71 2.69 9.16 5.48
CA ALA A 71 2.58 8.39 4.24
C ALA A 71 2.03 6.97 4.50
N GLU A 72 1.12 6.54 3.64
CA GLU A 72 0.62 5.17 3.68
C GLU A 72 1.62 4.23 3.01
N VAL A 73 2.24 3.36 3.81
CA VAL A 73 3.19 2.35 3.32
C VAL A 73 2.73 0.97 3.77
N TYR A 74 2.86 -0.02 2.90
CA TYR A 74 2.61 -1.42 3.21
C TYR A 74 3.93 -2.17 3.30
N ARG A 75 4.09 -3.02 4.30
CA ARG A 75 5.29 -3.83 4.50
C ARG A 75 4.92 -5.31 4.46
N CYS A 76 5.69 -6.09 3.71
CA CYS A 76 5.58 -7.54 3.72
C CYS A 76 6.09 -8.11 5.05
N GLU A 77 5.36 -9.07 5.63
CA GLU A 77 5.76 -9.73 6.88
C GLU A 77 6.99 -10.64 6.73
N ASN A 78 7.16 -11.28 5.57
CA ASN A 78 8.29 -12.19 5.31
C ASN A 78 9.55 -11.45 4.84
N CYS A 79 9.48 -10.79 3.69
CA CYS A 79 10.65 -10.20 3.04
C CYS A 79 10.88 -8.72 3.36
N LYS A 80 9.98 -8.10 4.15
CA LYS A 80 10.07 -6.69 4.57
C LYS A 80 10.11 -5.66 3.43
N THR A 81 9.85 -6.09 2.19
CA THR A 81 9.74 -5.19 1.03
C THR A 81 8.59 -4.21 1.24
N LEU A 82 8.82 -2.95 0.89
CA LEU A 82 7.87 -1.86 1.03
C LEU A 82 7.06 -1.70 -0.25
N TYR A 83 5.77 -1.49 -0.08
CA TYR A 83 4.82 -1.27 -1.15
C TYR A 83 4.08 0.04 -0.93
N LEU A 84 4.16 0.92 -1.92
CA LEU A 84 3.36 2.13 -1.97
C LEU A 84 1.98 1.86 -2.58
N PRO A 85 0.93 2.56 -2.12
CA PRO A 85 -0.38 2.49 -2.74
C PRO A 85 -0.32 2.95 -4.20
N THR A 86 -1.16 2.34 -5.05
CA THR A 86 -1.34 2.82 -6.42
C THR A 86 -2.00 4.21 -6.37
N PRO A 87 -1.44 5.24 -7.03
CA PRO A 87 -2.11 6.52 -7.15
C PRO A 87 -3.43 6.32 -7.92
N GLY A 88 -4.56 6.57 -7.26
CA GLY A 88 -5.91 6.38 -7.81
C GLY A 88 -6.70 5.20 -7.21
N GLU A 89 -6.09 4.35 -6.38
CA GLU A 89 -6.83 3.33 -5.64
C GLU A 89 -7.28 3.88 -4.28
N THR A 90 -8.57 4.21 -4.15
CA THR A 90 -9.18 4.74 -2.91
C THR A 90 -9.49 3.67 -1.86
N LYS A 91 -9.32 2.39 -2.19
CA LYS A 91 -9.66 1.27 -1.30
C LYS A 91 -8.53 1.01 -0.30
N VAL A 92 -8.80 1.27 0.97
CA VAL A 92 -7.93 0.87 2.07
C VAL A 92 -7.89 -0.66 2.10
N ASN A 93 -6.69 -1.23 2.06
CA ASN A 93 -6.51 -2.67 1.90
C ASN A 93 -6.79 -3.47 3.17
N VAL A 94 -7.05 -2.80 4.28
CA VAL A 94 -7.45 -3.39 5.55
C VAL A 94 -8.93 -3.05 5.76
N ALA A 95 -9.78 -4.08 5.81
CA ALA A 95 -11.22 -4.02 6.13
C ALA A 95 -12.12 -3.02 5.37
N GLY A 96 -11.64 -2.38 4.30
CA GLY A 96 -12.41 -1.37 3.57
C GLY A 96 -12.81 -0.18 4.44
N GLN A 97 -13.74 0.64 3.95
CA GLN A 97 -14.49 1.54 4.82
C GLN A 97 -15.54 0.68 5.54
N GLY A 98 -15.45 0.56 6.86
CA GLY A 98 -16.46 -0.17 7.64
C GLY A 98 -17.85 0.41 7.35
N GLN A 99 -18.80 -0.44 7.01
CA GLN A 99 -20.20 -0.03 6.90
C GLN A 99 -20.84 -0.02 8.29
N ILE A 100 -21.75 0.93 8.51
CA ILE A 100 -22.52 0.98 9.74
C ILE A 100 -23.50 -0.19 9.71
N SER A 101 -23.34 -1.14 10.63
CA SER A 101 -24.31 -2.20 10.86
C SER A 101 -25.30 -1.71 11.90
N VAL A 102 -26.58 -1.60 11.52
CA VAL A 102 -27.66 -1.30 12.46
C VAL A 102 -28.56 -2.55 12.50
N PHE A 103 -28.66 -3.21 13.66
CA PHE A 103 -29.42 -4.46 13.83
C PHE A 103 -29.08 -5.57 12.81
N GLY A 104 -27.80 -5.77 12.50
CA GLY A 104 -27.37 -6.81 11.56
C GLY A 104 -27.66 -6.50 10.08
N LEU A 105 -28.27 -5.36 9.76
CA LEU A 105 -28.31 -4.83 8.40
C LEU A 105 -27.14 -3.88 8.16
N THR A 106 -26.35 -4.17 7.13
CA THR A 106 -25.35 -3.24 6.57
C THR A 106 -26.06 -2.16 5.77
N LEU A 107 -26.12 -0.95 6.30
CA LEU A 107 -26.72 0.20 5.62
C LEU A 107 -25.62 1.00 4.90
N PRO A 108 -25.84 1.42 3.63
CA PRO A 108 -24.97 2.41 3.01
C PRO A 108 -25.04 3.72 3.80
N PRO A 109 -23.93 4.47 3.90
CA PRO A 109 -23.94 5.77 4.56
C PRO A 109 -24.94 6.70 3.88
N LYS A 110 -25.72 7.43 4.69
CA LYS A 110 -26.69 8.42 4.19
C LYS A 110 -25.94 9.51 3.43
N GLU A 111 -26.30 9.75 2.17
CA GLU A 111 -25.74 10.85 1.38
C GLU A 111 -26.05 12.18 2.11
N LYS A 112 -25.05 13.07 2.18
CA LYS A 112 -25.16 14.40 2.80
C LYS A 112 -25.78 15.39 1.84
#